data_AF-K1REY1-F1
#
_entry.id   AF-K1REY1-F1
#
_cell.length_a   1.000
_cell.length_b   1.000
_cell.length_c   1.000
_cell.angle_alpha   90.00
_cell.angle_beta   90.00
_cell.angle_gamma   90.00
#
_symmetry.space_group_name_H-M   'P 1'
#
loop_
_entity.id
_entity.type
_entity.pdbx_description
1 polymer ?
#
loop_
_entity_poly.entity_id
_entity_poly.type
_entity_poly.pdbx_seq_one_letter_code
_entity_poly.pdbx_strand_id
1 'polypeptide(L)'
;MEEDAGKLVHDEFEDCTLVDYNRCGVPLLEIVSEPDFRSAEEVLSYLTELRSILQYIGVSDCKMQEGSLRADVNLSVRPKGQKEFGTRTEMKNLNSFRAIARAIEYEAERQIELLEDGEKVMQETRRWDDNKGYSYAMRSKEDAQDYKYFPEPDLPPI
;
A
#
# COMPACT_ATOMS: atom_id res chain seq x y z
N MET A 1 12.59 -7.85 8.23
CA MET A 1 11.51 -8.31 9.14
C MET A 1 11.12 -7.11 9.98
N GLU A 2 9.85 -7.00 10.29
CA GLU A 2 9.31 -5.94 11.13
C GLU A 2 8.31 -6.54 12.13
N GLU A 3 7.91 -5.75 13.12
CA GLU A 3 6.84 -6.09 14.05
C GLU A 3 5.54 -5.39 13.68
N ASP A 4 4.42 -6.07 13.86
CA ASP A 4 3.10 -5.48 13.66
C ASP A 4 2.70 -4.60 14.84
N ALA A 5 2.06 -3.47 14.55
CA ALA A 5 1.50 -2.57 15.54
C ALA A 5 0.14 -3.05 16.05
N GLY A 6 -0.28 -2.55 17.22
CA GLY A 6 -1.63 -2.76 17.75
C GLY A 6 -2.75 -2.20 16.86
N LYS A 7 -3.98 -2.61 17.13
CA LYS A 7 -5.17 -2.12 16.42
C LYS A 7 -5.81 -0.97 17.21
N LEU A 8 -6.13 0.11 16.50
CA LEU A 8 -6.95 1.21 17.03
C LEU A 8 -8.39 1.02 16.58
N VAL A 9 -9.33 1.12 17.53
CA VAL A 9 -10.77 1.13 17.27
C VAL A 9 -11.31 2.46 17.76
N HIS A 10 -11.74 3.30 16.83
CA HIS A 10 -12.34 4.59 17.14
C HIS A 10 -13.82 4.39 17.45
N ASP A 11 -14.24 4.76 18.66
CA ASP A 11 -15.63 4.74 19.09
C ASP A 11 -16.23 6.14 18.92
N GLU A 12 -17.15 6.28 17.96
CA GLU A 12 -17.82 7.55 17.67
C GLU A 12 -18.85 7.95 18.74
N PHE A 13 -19.35 6.99 19.54
CA PHE A 13 -20.34 7.26 20.58
C PHE A 13 -19.69 7.81 21.85
N GLU A 14 -18.55 7.25 22.24
CA GLU A 14 -17.81 7.67 23.42
C GLU A 14 -16.73 8.73 23.12
N ASP A 15 -16.59 9.14 21.85
CA ASP A 15 -15.54 10.05 21.36
C ASP A 15 -14.14 9.65 21.87
N CYS A 16 -13.87 8.35 21.83
CA CYS A 16 -12.66 7.76 22.38
C CYS A 16 -12.00 6.80 21.38
N THR A 17 -10.75 6.41 21.65
CA THR A 17 -10.06 5.39 20.86
C THR A 17 -9.63 4.26 21.77
N LEU A 18 -10.14 3.07 21.49
CA LEU A 18 -9.77 1.83 22.16
C LEU A 18 -8.53 1.24 21.49
N VAL A 19 -7.61 0.74 22.30
CA VAL A 19 -6.35 0.16 21.81
C VAL A 19 -6.33 -1.34 22.12
N ASP A 20 -6.19 -2.14 21.08
CA ASP A 20 -6.07 -3.60 21.16
C ASP A 20 -4.66 -4.04 20.76
N TYR A 21 -3.91 -4.58 21.74
CA TYR A 21 -2.53 -5.03 21.58
C TYR A 21 -2.39 -6.51 21.21
N ASN A 22 -3.48 -7.26 20.96
CA ASN A 22 -3.40 -8.69 20.68
C ASN A 22 -2.52 -9.06 19.48
N ARG A 23 -2.33 -8.14 18.54
CA ARG A 23 -1.48 -8.31 17.35
C ARG A 23 -0.10 -7.66 17.46
N CYS A 24 0.19 -6.98 18.57
CA CYS A 24 1.46 -6.28 18.76
C CYS A 24 2.62 -7.29 18.81
N GLY A 25 3.68 -7.05 18.04
CA GLY A 25 4.84 -7.95 17.99
C GLY A 25 4.68 -9.18 17.11
N VAL A 26 3.54 -9.32 16.40
CA VAL A 26 3.40 -10.37 15.38
C VAL A 26 4.45 -10.15 14.28
N PRO A 27 5.21 -11.18 13.87
CA PRO A 27 6.26 -11.03 12.88
C PRO A 27 5.67 -10.73 11.51
N LEU A 28 6.27 -9.76 10.81
CA LEU A 28 5.90 -9.36 9.47
C LEU A 28 7.11 -9.42 8.53
N LEU A 29 6.79 -9.78 7.28
CA LEU A 29 7.71 -9.73 6.17
C LEU A 29 7.25 -8.63 5.20
N GLU A 30 7.94 -7.50 5.23
CA GLU A 30 7.77 -6.45 4.23
C GLU A 30 8.54 -6.81 2.95
N ILE A 31 7.83 -6.91 1.83
CA ILE A 31 8.41 -7.19 0.51
C ILE A 31 8.21 -5.97 -0.37
N VAL A 32 9.30 -5.26 -0.65
CA VAL A 32 9.31 -4.10 -1.53
C VAL A 32 9.74 -4.54 -2.93
N SER A 33 8.96 -4.16 -3.94
CA SER A 33 9.28 -4.43 -5.36
C SER A 33 9.84 -3.18 -6.02
N GLU A 34 10.71 -3.38 -7.01
CA GLU A 34 11.12 -2.33 -7.94
C GLU A 34 9.95 -1.92 -8.84
N PRO A 35 9.94 -0.70 -9.42
CA PRO A 35 8.86 -0.20 -10.26
C PRO A 35 8.90 -0.81 -11.67
N ASP A 36 8.76 -2.14 -11.76
CA ASP A 36 8.88 -2.91 -13.01
C ASP A 36 7.54 -3.23 -13.67
N PHE A 37 6.45 -3.24 -12.90
CA PHE A 37 5.12 -3.51 -13.43
C PHE A 37 4.61 -2.39 -14.35
N ARG A 38 3.92 -2.77 -15.42
CA ARG A 38 3.38 -1.87 -16.46
C ARG A 38 1.87 -1.99 -16.65
N SER A 39 1.23 -2.95 -15.98
CA SER A 39 -0.22 -3.13 -16.00
C SER A 39 -0.75 -3.67 -14.68
N ALA A 40 -2.05 -3.47 -14.43
CA ALA A 40 -2.74 -4.10 -13.31
C ALA A 40 -2.64 -5.64 -13.36
N GLU A 41 -2.73 -6.22 -14.57
CA GLU A 41 -2.62 -7.66 -14.79
C GLU A 41 -1.26 -8.24 -14.35
N GLU A 42 -0.16 -7.53 -14.65
CA GLU A 42 1.17 -7.93 -14.19
C GLU A 42 1.27 -7.91 -12.66
N VAL A 43 0.72 -6.87 -12.01
CA VAL A 43 0.66 -6.77 -10.54
C VAL A 43 -0.16 -7.91 -9.94
N LEU A 44 -1.32 -8.21 -10.51
CA LEU A 44 -2.15 -9.33 -10.04
C LEU A 44 -1.44 -10.67 -10.20
N SER A 45 -0.76 -10.87 -11.33
CA SER A 45 0.00 -12.09 -11.61
C SER A 45 1.13 -12.26 -10.59
N TYR A 46 1.87 -11.19 -10.32
CA TYR A 46 2.92 -11.16 -9.30
C TYR A 46 2.38 -11.49 -7.91
N LEU A 47 1.31 -10.82 -7.47
CA LEU A 47 0.74 -11.05 -6.14
C LEU A 47 0.14 -12.45 -6.00
N THR A 48 -0.41 -13.00 -7.08
CA THR A 48 -0.94 -14.37 -7.10
C THR A 48 0.19 -15.38 -6.96
N GLU A 49 1.28 -15.22 -7.71
CA GLU A 49 2.43 -16.10 -7.63
C GLU A 49 3.12 -16.00 -6.27
N LEU A 50 3.34 -14.78 -5.77
CA LEU A 50 3.91 -14.55 -4.45
C LEU A 50 3.08 -15.23 -3.36
N ARG A 51 1.76 -15.06 -3.38
CA ARG A 51 0.84 -15.74 -2.46
C ARG A 51 0.96 -17.26 -2.58
N SER A 52 0.99 -17.80 -3.79
CA SER A 52 1.14 -19.24 -4.04
C SER A 52 2.42 -19.77 -3.41
N ILE A 53 3.55 -19.09 -3.62
CA ILE A 53 4.86 -19.46 -3.04
C ILE A 53 4.80 -19.45 -1.51
N LEU A 54 4.34 -18.35 -0.92
CA LEU A 54 4.29 -18.19 0.54
C LEU A 54 3.40 -19.23 1.22
N GLN A 55 2.24 -19.55 0.60
CA GLN A 55 1.36 -20.60 1.07
C GLN A 55 2.00 -21.98 0.91
N TYR A 56 2.69 -22.24 -0.21
CA TYR A 56 3.33 -23.53 -0.48
C TYR A 56 4.44 -23.85 0.52
N ILE A 57 5.28 -22.87 0.88
CA ILE A 57 6.34 -23.05 1.88
C ILE A 57 5.82 -22.99 3.33
N GLY A 58 4.54 -22.66 3.53
CA GLY A 58 3.89 -22.69 4.84
C GLY A 58 4.24 -21.54 5.79
N VAL A 59 4.70 -20.40 5.27
CA VAL A 59 5.12 -19.25 6.10
C VAL A 59 3.98 -18.27 6.42
N SER A 60 2.91 -18.25 5.63
CA SER A 60 1.73 -17.41 5.86
C SER A 60 0.51 -18.00 5.15
N ASP A 61 -0.69 -17.76 5.69
CA ASP A 61 -1.95 -18.13 5.04
C ASP A 61 -2.39 -17.13 3.94
N CYS A 62 -1.74 -15.95 3.90
CA CYS A 62 -1.87 -14.92 2.87
C CYS A 62 -3.31 -14.49 2.54
N LYS A 63 -4.17 -14.41 3.57
CA LYS A 63 -5.56 -13.99 3.44
C LYS A 63 -5.68 -12.47 3.62
N MET A 64 -5.94 -11.77 2.52
CA MET A 64 -6.14 -10.31 2.57
C MET A 64 -7.30 -9.88 3.45
N GLN A 65 -8.41 -10.63 3.46
CA GLN A 65 -9.60 -10.31 4.26
C GLN A 65 -9.35 -10.40 5.77
N GLU A 66 -8.41 -11.25 6.19
CA GLU A 66 -8.01 -11.43 7.58
C GLU A 66 -6.79 -10.55 7.94
N GLY A 67 -6.25 -9.80 6.97
CA GLY A 67 -5.14 -8.87 7.17
C GLY A 67 -3.75 -9.50 7.17
N SER A 68 -3.63 -10.82 6.90
CA SER A 68 -2.34 -11.52 6.86
C SER A 68 -1.57 -11.34 5.54
N LEU A 69 -2.20 -10.72 4.53
CA LEU A 69 -1.53 -10.14 3.37
C LEU A 69 -2.07 -8.73 3.15
N ARG A 70 -1.16 -7.75 3.11
CA ARG A 70 -1.46 -6.35 2.83
C ARG A 70 -0.64 -5.90 1.63
N ALA A 71 -1.17 -4.96 0.87
CA ALA A 71 -0.47 -4.37 -0.26
C ALA A 71 -0.85 -2.89 -0.39
N ASP A 72 0.18 -2.06 -0.46
CA ASP A 72 0.08 -0.67 -0.87
C ASP A 72 0.64 -0.55 -2.29
N VAL A 73 0.00 0.26 -3.13
CA VAL A 73 0.36 0.38 -4.55
C VAL A 73 0.95 1.74 -4.83
N ASN A 74 2.16 1.75 -5.36
CA ASN A 74 2.84 2.95 -5.81
C ASN A 74 2.68 3.10 -7.33
N LEU A 75 2.11 4.21 -7.79
CA LEU A 75 1.81 4.43 -9.20
C LEU A 75 2.29 5.80 -9.69
N SER A 76 2.93 5.80 -10.85
CA SER A 76 3.20 7.00 -11.64
C SER A 76 3.01 6.69 -13.12
N VAL A 77 2.38 7.58 -13.87
CA VAL A 77 2.29 7.47 -15.33
C VAL A 77 3.40 8.27 -16.01
N ARG A 78 3.72 7.91 -17.26
CA ARG A 78 4.67 8.65 -18.09
C ARG A 78 4.37 8.47 -19.58
N PRO A 79 4.70 9.46 -20.44
CA PRO A 79 4.72 9.31 -21.88
C PRO A 79 5.50 8.07 -22.34
N LYS A 80 4.97 7.38 -23.35
CA LYS A 80 5.59 6.18 -23.90
C LYS A 80 7.00 6.48 -24.44
N GLY A 81 7.98 5.71 -23.99
CA GLY A 81 9.39 5.87 -24.36
C GLY A 81 10.19 6.82 -23.46
N GLN A 82 9.54 7.55 -22.55
CA GLN A 82 10.25 8.34 -21.53
C GLN A 82 10.91 7.41 -20.51
N LYS A 83 12.19 7.70 -20.20
CA LYS A 83 12.97 6.91 -19.23
C LYS A 83 12.73 7.32 -17.78
N GLU A 84 12.52 8.61 -17.56
CA GLU A 84 12.25 9.16 -16.23
C GLU A 84 10.86 8.73 -15.74
N PHE A 85 10.73 8.51 -14.44
CA PHE A 85 9.44 8.23 -13.81
C PHE A 85 8.69 9.53 -13.52
N GLY A 86 7.35 9.47 -13.58
CA GLY A 86 6.49 10.58 -13.22
C GLY A 86 6.37 10.78 -11.71
N THR A 87 5.56 11.75 -11.29
CA THR A 87 5.26 11.93 -9.87
C THR A 87 4.47 10.72 -9.35
N ARG A 88 4.93 10.15 -8.25
CA ARG A 88 4.33 8.96 -7.63
C ARG A 88 3.16 9.34 -6.72
N THR A 89 2.05 8.62 -6.83
CA THR A 89 1.03 8.54 -5.78
C THR A 89 1.07 7.16 -5.13
N GLU A 90 0.69 7.10 -3.86
CA GLU A 90 0.64 5.87 -3.08
C GLU A 90 -0.82 5.56 -2.72
N MET A 91 -1.34 4.42 -3.14
CA MET A 91 -2.68 3.96 -2.81
C MET A 91 -2.65 2.98 -1.64
N LYS A 92 -3.39 3.30 -0.58
CA LYS A 92 -3.56 2.47 0.61
C LYS A 92 -4.98 1.91 0.73
N ASN A 93 -5.15 0.94 1.63
CA ASN A 93 -6.43 0.30 1.99
C ASN A 93 -7.03 -0.55 0.84
N LEU A 94 -6.21 -1.41 0.23
CA LEU A 94 -6.59 -2.31 -0.85
C LEU A 94 -6.84 -3.72 -0.30
N ASN A 95 -8.10 -4.07 -0.05
CA ASN A 95 -8.47 -5.28 0.69
C ASN A 95 -8.68 -6.54 -0.17
N SER A 96 -8.50 -6.45 -1.49
CA SER A 96 -8.61 -7.60 -2.39
C SER A 96 -7.80 -7.38 -3.67
N PHE A 97 -7.45 -8.47 -4.36
CA PHE A 97 -6.81 -8.39 -5.69
C PHE A 97 -7.68 -7.61 -6.69
N ARG A 98 -9.00 -7.80 -6.64
CA ARG A 98 -9.93 -7.02 -7.48
C ARG A 98 -9.88 -5.53 -7.14
N ALA A 99 -9.77 -5.17 -5.87
CA ALA A 99 -9.63 -3.78 -5.45
C ALA A 99 -8.31 -3.18 -5.96
N ILE A 100 -7.20 -3.93 -5.85
CA ILE A 100 -5.88 -3.52 -6.37
C ILE A 100 -5.95 -3.20 -7.86
N ALA A 101 -6.52 -4.09 -8.67
CA ALA A 101 -6.62 -3.90 -10.11
C ALA A 101 -7.41 -2.64 -10.47
N ARG A 102 -8.61 -2.49 -9.88
CA ARG A 102 -9.46 -1.32 -10.11
C ARG A 102 -8.81 -0.01 -9.65
N ALA A 103 -8.08 -0.05 -8.53
CA ALA A 103 -7.38 1.12 -8.02
C ALA A 103 -6.25 1.54 -8.97
N ILE A 104 -5.48 0.58 -9.51
CA ILE A 104 -4.43 0.83 -10.52
C ILE A 104 -5.02 1.47 -11.77
N GLU A 105 -6.10 0.88 -12.32
CA GLU A 105 -6.75 1.37 -13.53
C GLU A 105 -7.27 2.79 -13.32
N TYR A 106 -8.02 3.01 -12.23
CA TYR A 106 -8.57 4.33 -11.90
C TYR A 106 -7.48 5.39 -11.71
N GLU A 107 -6.42 5.08 -10.97
CA GLU A 107 -5.36 6.06 -10.69
C GLU A 107 -4.51 6.34 -11.93
N ALA A 108 -4.29 5.35 -12.80
CA ALA A 108 -3.63 5.57 -14.08
C ALA A 108 -4.45 6.52 -14.97
N GLU A 109 -5.76 6.27 -15.12
CA GLU A 109 -6.66 7.14 -15.89
C GLU A 109 -6.69 8.56 -15.32
N ARG A 110 -6.85 8.70 -14.00
CA ARG A 110 -6.82 9.99 -13.32
C ARG A 110 -5.52 10.76 -13.59
N GLN A 111 -4.38 10.11 -13.45
CA GLN A 111 -3.09 10.80 -13.67
C GLN A 111 -2.92 11.19 -15.14
N ILE A 112 -3.39 10.38 -16.09
CA ILE A 112 -3.36 10.71 -17.51
C ILE A 112 -4.23 11.93 -17.79
N GLU A 113 -5.49 11.93 -17.34
CA GLU A 113 -6.42 13.05 -17.52
C GLU A 113 -5.85 14.37 -16.98
N LEU A 114 -5.31 14.35 -15.75
CA LEU A 114 -4.66 15.53 -15.16
C LEU A 114 -3.52 16.08 -16.02
N LEU A 115 -2.68 15.19 -16.55
CA LEU A 115 -1.54 15.60 -17.38
C LEU A 115 -1.97 16.10 -18.77
N GLU A 116 -3.02 15.51 -19.35
CA GLU A 116 -3.59 15.94 -20.63
C GLU A 116 -4.30 17.30 -20.52
N ASP A 117 -4.90 17.60 -19.37
CA ASP A 117 -5.49 18.91 -19.04
C ASP A 117 -4.41 19.98 -18.73
N GLY A 118 -3.12 19.61 -18.73
CA GLY A 118 -2.00 20.51 -18.43
C GLY A 118 -1.82 20.77 -16.94
N GLU A 119 -2.49 20.02 -16.08
CA GLU A 119 -2.28 20.04 -14.63
C GLU A 119 -1.06 19.18 -14.24
N LYS A 120 -0.79 19.09 -12.93
CA LYS A 120 0.32 18.32 -12.39
C LYS A 120 -0.19 17.29 -11.40
N VAL A 121 0.34 16.07 -11.51
CA VAL A 121 0.17 15.06 -10.46
C VAL A 121 0.95 15.50 -9.22
N MET A 122 0.26 15.61 -8.10
CA MET A 122 0.85 15.89 -6.79
C MET A 122 1.26 14.58 -6.13
N GLN A 123 2.41 14.56 -5.45
CA GLN A 123 2.81 13.42 -4.63
C GLN A 123 1.95 13.38 -3.37
N GLU A 124 1.15 12.33 -3.24
CA GLU A 124 0.20 12.19 -2.14
C GLU A 124 -0.12 10.73 -1.88
N THR A 125 -0.50 10.44 -0.63
CA THR A 125 -1.10 9.16 -0.27
C THR A 125 -2.62 9.24 -0.42
N ARG A 126 -3.19 8.29 -1.16
CA ARG A 126 -4.60 8.22 -1.53
C ARG A 126 -5.22 6.97 -0.92
N ARG A 127 -6.48 7.09 -0.49
CA ARG A 127 -7.26 5.96 0.02
C ARG A 127 -8.24 5.49 -1.04
N TRP A 128 -8.26 4.19 -1.29
CA TRP A 128 -9.24 3.56 -2.17
C TRP A 128 -10.57 3.30 -1.44
N ASP A 129 -11.69 3.68 -2.07
CA ASP A 129 -13.05 3.30 -1.66
C ASP A 129 -13.61 2.29 -2.65
N ASP A 130 -13.60 1.02 -2.26
CA ASP A 130 -13.98 -0.10 -3.12
C ASP A 130 -15.48 -0.11 -3.47
N ASN A 131 -16.31 0.51 -2.61
CA ASN A 131 -17.76 0.61 -2.82
C ASN A 131 -18.10 1.71 -3.83
N LYS A 132 -17.38 2.83 -3.76
CA LYS A 132 -17.61 3.97 -4.64
C LYS A 132 -16.78 3.92 -5.92
N GLY A 133 -15.73 3.09 -5.96
CA GLY A 133 -14.89 2.90 -7.14
C GLY A 133 -14.00 4.10 -7.46
N TYR A 134 -13.59 4.89 -6.46
CA TYR A 134 -12.67 6.00 -6.65
C TYR A 134 -11.67 6.12 -5.50
N SER A 135 -10.55 6.79 -5.76
CA SER A 135 -9.54 7.14 -4.76
C SER A 135 -9.68 8.61 -4.33
N TYR A 136 -9.37 8.91 -3.08
CA TYR A 136 -9.31 10.30 -2.58
C TYR A 136 -8.05 10.55 -1.78
N ALA A 137 -7.55 11.78 -1.84
CA ALA A 137 -6.37 12.19 -1.09
C ALA A 137 -6.64 12.09 0.41
N MET A 138 -5.71 11.50 1.16
CA MET A 138 -5.77 11.55 2.62
C MET A 138 -5.29 12.92 3.10
N ARG A 139 -5.87 13.40 4.22
CA ARG A 139 -5.53 14.71 4.80
C ARG A 139 -4.03 14.78 5.06
N SER A 140 -3.37 15.86 4.61
CA SER A 140 -1.94 16.13 4.82
C SER A 140 -1.63 16.33 6.31
N LYS A 141 -1.48 15.25 7.07
CA LYS A 141 -0.95 15.29 8.44
C LYS A 141 0.33 14.48 8.60
N GLU A 142 0.90 14.02 7.50
CA GLU A 142 2.17 13.32 7.47
C GLU A 142 3.10 14.06 6.52
N ASP A 143 3.65 15.20 6.97
CA ASP A 143 5.04 15.46 6.58
C ASP A 143 5.80 14.21 7.01
N ALA A 144 6.47 13.51 6.09
CA ALA A 144 7.25 12.32 6.38
C ALA A 144 8.22 12.67 7.52
N GLN A 145 7.85 12.30 8.75
CA GLN A 145 8.64 12.63 9.91
C GLN A 145 9.94 11.86 9.77
N ASP A 146 11.04 12.50 10.15
CA ASP A 146 12.31 11.80 10.22
C ASP A 146 12.16 10.64 11.20
N TYR A 147 12.15 9.41 10.65
CA TYR A 147 12.00 8.16 11.39
C TYR A 147 13.22 7.87 12.28
N LYS A 148 14.31 8.65 12.15
CA LYS A 148 15.52 8.57 12.98
C LYS A 148 16.06 7.14 13.07
N TYR A 149 16.16 6.45 11.95
CA TYR A 149 16.67 5.08 11.91
C TYR A 149 18.06 4.98 12.57
N PHE A 150 18.19 4.06 13.54
CA PHE A 150 19.45 3.66 14.14
C PHE A 150 19.41 2.15 14.45
N PRO A 151 20.57 1.47 14.57
CA PRO A 151 20.61 0.06 14.92
C PRO A 151 19.98 -0.18 16.30
N GLU A 152 19.15 -1.22 16.42
CA GLU A 152 18.54 -1.63 17.69
C GLU A 152 19.63 -2.08 18.69
N PRO A 153 19.89 -1.33 19.77
CA PRO A 153 20.96 -1.65 20.71
C PRO A 153 20.70 -2.92 21.54
N ASP A 154 19.44 -3.32 21.70
CA ASP A 154 19.06 -4.49 22.49
C ASP A 154 19.24 -5.81 21.71
N LEU A 155 19.48 -5.75 20.40
CA LEU A 155 19.67 -6.92 19.55
C LEU A 155 21.08 -6.95 18.92
N PRO A 156 21.87 -8.02 19.15
CA PRO A 156 23.13 -8.19 18.42
C PRO A 156 22.85 -8.45 16.92
N PRO A 157 23.81 -8.16 16.02
CA PRO A 157 23.69 -8.50 14.61
C PRO A 157 23.41 -9.99 14.40
N ILE A 158 22.47 -10.30 13.50
CA ILE A 158 22.01 -11.66 13.15
C ILE A 158 22.73 -12.17 11.91
#